data_AF-A0A520I6W9-F1
#
_entry.id   AF-A0A520I6W9-F1
#
_cell.length_a   1.000
_cell.length_b   1.000
_cell.length_c   1.000
_cell.angle_alpha   90.00
_cell.angle_beta   90.00
_cell.angle_gamma   90.00
#
_symmetry.space_group_name_H-M   'P 1'
#
loop_
_entity.id
_entity.type
_entity.pdbx_description
1 polymer ?
#
loop_
_entity_poly.entity_id
_entity_poly.type
_entity_poly.pdbx_seq_one_letter_code
_entity_poly.pdbx_strand_id
1 'polypeptide(L)'
;MNKFKAEKIINDRFRNGLSIRNLAMKYGASISSIHRIVKNHRSSHQEKPLQEELPDDVAMLKALLRKERLKNELLNNIIDIADQELGTNIRKKSGTGQSE
;
A
#
# COMPACT_ATOMS: atom_id res chain seq x y z
N MET A 1 29.73 -13.91 18.72
CA MET A 1 28.25 -14.05 18.68
C MET A 1 27.89 -14.83 17.42
N ASN A 2 27.11 -15.90 17.53
CA ASN A 2 26.69 -16.70 16.36
C ASN A 2 25.89 -15.85 15.36
N LYS A 3 26.13 -16.05 14.05
CA LYS A 3 25.50 -15.30 12.95
C LYS A 3 23.96 -15.34 13.04
N PHE A 4 23.40 -16.51 13.34
CA PHE A 4 21.96 -16.71 13.59
C PHE A 4 21.36 -15.84 14.71
N LYS A 5 22.13 -15.53 15.76
CA LYS A 5 21.65 -14.66 16.85
C LYS A 5 21.59 -13.21 16.40
N ALA A 6 22.55 -12.75 15.61
CA ALA A 6 22.56 -11.39 15.08
C ALA A 6 21.38 -11.13 14.13
N GLU A 7 21.09 -12.08 13.24
CA GLU A 7 19.94 -12.00 12.31
C GLU A 7 18.60 -11.93 13.06
N LYS A 8 18.42 -12.72 14.13
CA LYS A 8 17.22 -12.64 14.97
C LYS A 8 17.06 -11.28 15.65
N ILE A 9 18.15 -10.71 16.19
CA ILE A 9 18.15 -9.38 16.82
C ILE A 9 17.73 -8.29 15.82
N ILE A 10 18.22 -8.39 14.58
CA ILE A 10 17.89 -7.45 13.49
C ILE A 10 16.40 -7.57 13.13
N ASN A 11 15.91 -8.80 12.91
CA ASN A 11 14.52 -9.05 12.58
C ASN A 11 13.56 -8.51 13.66
N ASP A 12 13.87 -8.76 14.93
CA ASP A 12 13.10 -8.22 16.06
C ASP A 12 13.13 -6.69 16.16
N ARG A 13 14.23 -6.05 15.74
CA ARG A 13 14.32 -4.58 15.72
C ARG A 13 13.47 -3.96 14.62
N PHE A 14 13.53 -4.52 13.41
CA PHE A 14 12.94 -3.91 12.23
C PHE A 14 11.51 -4.40 11.93
N ARG A 15 11.17 -5.66 12.22
CA ARG A 15 9.81 -6.19 12.04
C ARG A 15 8.94 -6.07 13.29
N ASN A 16 9.52 -6.30 14.47
CA ASN A 16 8.76 -6.29 15.74
C ASN A 16 8.90 -4.97 16.52
N GLY A 17 9.65 -3.98 16.00
CA GLY A 17 9.75 -2.63 16.59
C GLY A 17 10.42 -2.55 17.96
N LEU A 18 11.10 -3.61 18.42
CA LEU A 18 11.65 -3.67 19.78
C LEU A 18 12.78 -2.65 19.99
N SER A 19 12.80 -2.01 21.18
CA SER A 19 13.85 -1.07 21.57
C SER A 19 15.19 -1.79 21.80
N ILE A 20 16.31 -1.08 21.63
CA ILE A 20 17.66 -1.64 21.88
C ILE A 20 17.78 -2.17 23.33
N ARG A 21 17.12 -1.50 24.29
CA ARG A 21 17.09 -1.92 25.70
C ARG A 21 16.31 -3.23 25.87
N ASN A 22 15.17 -3.38 25.19
CA ASN A 22 14.37 -4.60 25.24
C ASN A 22 15.10 -5.78 24.57
N LEU A 23 15.82 -5.53 23.48
CA LEU A 23 16.66 -6.53 22.82
C LEU A 23 17.82 -6.98 23.72
N ALA A 24 18.46 -6.04 24.43
CA ALA A 24 19.53 -6.37 25.37
C ALA A 24 19.05 -7.31 26.49
N MET A 25 17.86 -7.03 27.06
CA MET A 25 17.23 -7.89 28.07
C MET A 25 16.82 -9.26 27.49
N LYS A 26 16.18 -9.27 26.32
CA LYS A 26 15.67 -10.50 25.68
C LYS A 26 16.78 -11.47 25.27
N TYR A 27 17.90 -10.95 24.79
CA TYR A 27 19.01 -11.76 24.27
C TYR A 27 20.18 -11.88 25.25
N GLY A 28 20.07 -11.30 26.46
CA GLY A 28 21.13 -11.33 27.48
C GLY A 28 22.45 -10.73 26.99
N ALA A 29 22.40 -9.67 26.19
CA ALA A 29 23.58 -9.05 25.58
C ALA A 29 23.70 -7.58 25.98
N SER A 30 24.93 -7.06 26.01
CA SER A 30 25.13 -5.64 26.34
C SER A 30 24.49 -4.73 25.28
N ILE A 31 23.96 -3.60 25.74
CA ILE A 31 23.33 -2.57 24.89
C ILE A 31 24.28 -2.16 23.76
N SER A 32 25.58 -2.00 24.05
CA SER A 32 26.61 -1.65 23.07
C SER A 32 26.78 -2.73 22.00
N SER A 33 26.66 -4.00 22.36
CA SER A 33 26.73 -5.12 21.42
C SER A 33 25.53 -5.12 20.47
N ILE A 34 24.31 -4.93 21.00
CA ILE A 34 23.09 -4.82 20.20
C ILE A 34 23.18 -3.60 19.27
N HIS A 35 23.59 -2.45 19.79
CA HIS A 35 23.75 -1.24 18.99
C HIS A 35 24.74 -1.46 17.84
N ARG A 36 25.90 -2.09 18.10
CA ARG A 36 26.89 -2.38 17.06
C ARG A 36 26.30 -3.26 15.96
N ILE A 37 25.51 -4.27 16.31
CA ILE A 37 24.86 -5.17 15.34
C ILE A 37 23.85 -4.42 14.48
N VAL A 38 22.96 -3.64 15.10
CA VAL A 38 21.95 -2.86 14.38
C VAL A 38 22.60 -1.81 13.48
N LYS A 39 23.68 -1.16 13.95
CA LYS A 39 24.44 -0.17 13.17
C LYS A 39 25.14 -0.81 11.97
N ASN A 40 25.81 -1.94 12.17
CA ASN A 40 26.50 -2.66 11.10
C ASN A 40 25.53 -3.20 10.05
N HIS A 41 24.32 -3.61 10.45
CA HIS A 41 23.25 -3.98 9.52
C HIS A 41 22.83 -2.79 8.66
N ARG A 42 22.55 -1.63 9.26
CA ARG A 42 22.17 -0.41 8.53
C ARG A 42 23.25 0.09 7.57
N SER A 43 24.53 -0.04 7.92
CA SER A 43 25.62 0.35 7.01
C SER A 43 25.82 -0.63 5.86
N SER A 44 25.54 -1.91 6.08
CA SER A 44 25.63 -2.95 5.04
C SER A 44 24.40 -3.01 4.15
N HIS A 45 23.25 -2.58 4.66
CA HIS A 45 21.97 -2.46 3.96
C HIS A 45 21.55 -0.98 3.98
N GLN A 46 22.22 -0.15 3.18
CA GLN A 46 21.61 1.10 2.74
C GLN A 46 20.41 0.70 1.88
N GLU A 47 19.26 0.56 2.53
CA GLU A 47 18.00 0.11 1.97
C GLU A 47 17.59 1.05 0.83
N LYS A 48 17.56 0.52 -0.40
CA LYS A 48 16.53 0.95 -1.36
C LYS A 48 15.20 0.85 -0.62
N PRO A 49 14.31 1.86 -0.71
CA PRO A 49 13.05 1.82 0.01
C PRO A 49 12.38 0.49 -0.30
N LEU A 50 12.01 -0.24 0.76
CA LEU A 50 11.15 -1.40 0.69
C LEU A 50 9.86 -0.95 0.01
N GLN A 51 9.84 -1.00 -1.32
CA GLN A 51 8.60 -1.16 -2.04
C GLN A 51 8.12 -2.51 -1.54
N GLU A 52 7.15 -2.48 -0.62
CA GLU A 52 6.33 -3.63 -0.34
C GLU A 52 5.83 -4.10 -1.72
N GLU A 53 6.47 -5.13 -2.26
CA GLU A 53 6.01 -5.84 -3.43
C GLU A 53 4.67 -6.42 -3.01
N LEU A 54 3.62 -5.61 -3.25
CA LEU A 54 2.24 -6.04 -3.13
C LEU A 54 2.15 -7.35 -3.91
N PRO A 55 1.51 -8.40 -3.37
CA PRO A 55 1.33 -9.64 -4.10
C PRO A 55 0.86 -9.34 -5.52
N ASP A 56 1.42 -10.02 -6.53
CA ASP A 56 1.20 -9.71 -7.96
C ASP A 56 -0.30 -9.51 -8.28
N ASP A 57 -1.16 -10.30 -7.66
CA ASP A 57 -2.62 -10.22 -7.76
C ASP A 57 -3.18 -8.86 -7.30
N VAL A 58 -2.68 -8.31 -6.20
CA VAL A 58 -3.14 -7.02 -5.65
C VAL A 58 -2.73 -5.87 -6.57
N ALA A 59 -1.53 -5.93 -7.15
CA ALA A 59 -1.07 -4.93 -8.11
C ALA A 59 -1.93 -4.96 -9.39
N MET A 60 -2.20 -6.16 -9.91
CA MET A 60 -3.09 -6.36 -11.06
C MET A 60 -4.51 -5.87 -10.78
N LEU A 61 -5.09 -6.23 -9.64
CA LEU A 61 -6.43 -5.79 -9.22
C LEU A 61 -6.53 -4.27 -9.12
N LYS A 62 -5.51 -3.61 -8.56
CA LYS A 62 -5.45 -2.13 -8.50
C LYS A 62 -5.42 -1.50 -9.89
N ALA A 63 -4.67 -2.08 -10.82
CA ALA A 63 -4.60 -1.60 -12.20
C ALA A 63 -5.96 -1.75 -12.92
N LEU A 64 -6.62 -2.91 -12.78
CA LEU A 64 -7.95 -3.16 -13.33
C LEU A 64 -8.99 -2.20 -12.75
N LEU A 65 -9.00 -2.00 -11.43
CA LEU A 65 -9.90 -1.07 -10.76
C LEU A 65 -9.72 0.36 -11.28
N ARG A 66 -8.47 0.80 -11.49
CA ARG A 66 -8.18 2.12 -12.07
C ARG A 66 -8.76 2.26 -13.47
N LYS A 67 -8.60 1.23 -14.32
CA LYS A 67 -9.13 1.22 -15.69
C LYS A 67 -10.65 1.30 -15.71
N GLU A 68 -11.34 0.52 -14.89
CA GLU A 68 -12.81 0.54 -14.82
C GLU A 68 -13.35 1.87 -14.29
N ARG A 69 -12.68 2.48 -13.31
CA ARG A 69 -13.05 3.83 -12.84
C ARG A 69 -12.97 4.87 -13.95
N LEU A 70 -11.88 4.87 -14.71
CA LEU A 70 -11.70 5.79 -15.83
C LEU A 70 -12.75 5.58 -16.93
N LYS A 71 -13.08 4.32 -17.23
CA LYS A 71 -14.13 3.97 -18.19
C LYS A 71 -15.50 4.49 -17.74
N ASN A 72 -15.84 4.30 -16.46
CA ASN A 72 -17.10 4.80 -15.91
C ASN A 72 -17.19 6.32 -15.93
N GLU A 73 -16.11 7.00 -15.58
CA GLU A 73 -16.03 8.46 -15.64
C GLU A 73 -16.24 8.98 -17.06
N LEU A 74 -15.55 8.37 -18.05
CA LEU A 74 -15.74 8.69 -19.45
C LEU A 74 -17.20 8.49 -19.90
N LEU A 75 -17.82 7.36 -19.55
CA LEU A 75 -19.20 7.07 -19.90
C LEU A 75 -20.17 8.10 -19.30
N ASN A 76 -19.98 8.46 -18.03
CA ASN A 76 -20.80 9.48 -17.38
C ASN A 76 -20.67 10.84 -18.07
N ASN A 77 -19.44 11.24 -18.41
CA ASN A 77 -19.18 12.50 -19.11
C ASN A 77 -19.83 12.51 -20.51
N ILE A 78 -19.77 11.40 -21.25
CA ILE A 78 -20.44 11.30 -22.56
C ILE A 78 -21.95 11.42 -22.40
N ILE A 79 -22.54 10.80 -21.37
CA ILE A 79 -23.97 10.95 -21.07
C ILE A 79 -24.31 12.41 -20.76
N ASP A 80 -23.50 13.10 -19.96
CA ASP A 80 -23.73 14.50 -19.59
C ASP A 80 -23.63 15.43 -20.82
N ILE A 81 -22.67 15.18 -21.73
CA ILE A 81 -22.55 15.91 -23.01
C ILE A 81 -23.78 15.64 -23.88
N ALA A 82 -24.20 14.39 -24.01
CA ALA A 82 -25.37 14.03 -24.81
C ALA A 82 -26.66 14.67 -24.27
N ASP A 83 -26.84 14.70 -22.95
CA ASP A 83 -27.97 15.39 -22.30
C ASP A 83 -27.96 16.90 -22.61
N GLN A 84 -26.78 17.53 -22.60
CA GLN A 84 -26.62 18.95 -22.95
C GLN A 84 -26.89 19.23 -24.43
N GLU A 85 -26.33 18.42 -25.35
CA GLU A 85 -26.44 18.65 -26.80
C GLU A 85 -27.83 18.33 -27.35
N LEU A 86 -28.48 17.29 -26.84
CA LEU A 86 -29.78 16.82 -27.33
C LEU A 86 -30.96 17.40 -26.54
N GLY A 87 -30.71 18.08 -25.43
CA GLY A 87 -31.77 18.58 -24.52
C GLY A 87 -32.59 17.45 -23.88
N THR A 88 -32.06 16.22 -23.89
CA THR A 88 -32.68 15.04 -23.27
C THR A 88 -32.18 14.84 -21.85
N ASN A 89 -32.87 14.00 -21.08
CA ASN A 89 -32.36 13.51 -19.80
C ASN A 89 -32.31 11.99 -19.84
N ILE A 90 -31.25 11.46 -20.46
CA ILE A 90 -31.03 10.03 -20.75
C ILE A 90 -31.01 9.21 -19.44
N ARG A 91 -30.61 9.83 -18.32
CA ARG A 91 -30.63 9.18 -17.00
C ARG A 91 -32.04 9.02 -16.42
N LYS A 92 -33.04 9.75 -16.92
CA LYS A 92 -34.43 9.55 -16.50
C LYS A 92 -35.09 8.44 -17.32
N LYS A 93 -35.82 7.57 -16.62
CA LYS A 93 -36.76 6.66 -17.28
C LYS A 93 -37.87 7.49 -17.94
N SER A 94 -38.14 7.26 -19.21
CA SER A 94 -39.31 7.84 -19.88
C SER A 94 -40.57 7.39 -19.13
N GLY A 95 -41.22 8.31 -18.43
CA GLY A 95 -42.52 8.08 -17.81
C GLY A 95 -43.64 8.24 -18.84
N THR A 96 -44.76 7.55 -18.63
CA THR A 96 -46.00 7.81 -19.36
C THR A 96 -46.47 9.22 -18.99
N GLY A 97 -46.46 10.14 -19.95
CA GLY A 97 -46.94 11.51 -19.72
C GLY A 97 -48.40 11.49 -19.26
N GLN A 98 -48.71 12.21 -18.18
CA GLN A 98 -50.09 12.65 -17.94
C GLN A 98 -50.34 13.74 -18.99
N SER A 99 -51.07 13.40 -20.04
CA SER A 99 -51.70 14.35 -20.93
C SER A 99 -52.80 15.10 -20.16
N GLU A 100 -52.87 16.42 -20.30
CA GLU A 100 -54.08 17.20 -19.97
C GLU A 100 -55.22 16.87 -20.95
#